data_AF-A0A937V7P1-F1
#
_entry.id   AF-A0A937V7P1-F1
#
_cell.length_a   1.000
_cell.length_b   1.000
_cell.length_c   1.000
_cell.angle_alpha   90.00
_cell.angle_beta   90.00
_cell.angle_gamma   90.00
#
_symmetry.space_group_name_H-M   'P 1'
#
loop_
_entity.id
_entity.type
_entity.pdbx_description
1 polymer ?
#
loop_
_entity_poly.entity_id
_entity_poly.type
_entity_poly.pdbx_seq_one_letter_code
_entity_poly.pdbx_strand_id
1 'polypeptide(L)'
;GSFINPDKEIRKESVEIAKRGVSLAADVGAKFIIWPGGEGYNYSFQVLYNEVWEQFISAIAEIVAWANGLGVVVLLEHKNSEPAMRILMRDIGMTIYVINKVREQGVSTDNLKVNMDWQHLIMNGEPLAEYAALLAMENLLGHQHGNSGWGNFDDDNMVGASYFMQTLDLAIELRRAGYGQNGERVGFDLFPYTEEQIEAIKRSIYQWEFIDSVAAKIDDRTLRQAQAKHDAVASYKAVYKALGLDDKFIQGVHASRRRK
;
A
#
# COMPACT_ATOMS: atom_id res chain seq x y z
N GLY A 1 20.46 1.07 -10.71
CA GLY A 1 19.15 0.94 -11.36
C GLY A 1 19.19 -0.05 -12.49
N SER A 2 18.00 -0.47 -12.88
CA SER A 2 17.65 -1.25 -14.06
C SER A 2 17.17 -0.29 -15.15
N PHE A 3 16.01 0.34 -14.96
CA PHE A 3 15.43 1.30 -15.90
C PHE A 3 16.19 2.63 -16.02
N ILE A 4 16.92 3.02 -14.97
CA ILE A 4 17.79 4.22 -14.97
C ILE A 4 19.28 3.87 -15.03
N ASN A 5 19.64 2.64 -15.40
CA ASN A 5 21.05 2.24 -15.50
C ASN A 5 21.79 3.18 -16.46
N PRO A 6 23.03 3.64 -16.17
CA PRO A 6 23.77 4.47 -17.13
C PRO A 6 24.02 3.76 -18.46
N ASP A 7 24.14 2.43 -18.47
CA ASP A 7 24.25 1.63 -19.67
C ASP A 7 22.89 1.47 -20.36
N LYS A 8 22.79 1.97 -21.61
CA LYS A 8 21.58 1.91 -22.43
C LYS A 8 21.14 0.49 -22.73
N GLU A 9 22.08 -0.44 -22.95
CA GLU A 9 21.74 -1.82 -23.28
C GLU A 9 21.14 -2.53 -22.07
N ILE A 10 21.64 -2.24 -20.86
CA ILE A 10 21.04 -2.75 -19.62
C ILE A 10 19.63 -2.19 -19.40
N ARG A 11 19.41 -0.89 -19.68
CA ARG A 11 18.05 -0.30 -19.59
C ARG A 11 17.08 -1.01 -20.53
N LYS A 12 17.50 -1.21 -21.78
CA LYS A 12 16.70 -1.89 -22.80
C LYS A 12 16.40 -3.33 -22.40
N GLU A 13 17.42 -4.07 -21.94
CA GLU A 13 17.24 -5.45 -21.44
C GLU A 13 16.25 -5.50 -20.27
N SER A 14 16.34 -4.55 -19.33
CA SER A 14 15.44 -4.48 -18.17
C SER A 14 13.99 -4.28 -18.58
N VAL A 15 13.72 -3.40 -19.56
CA VAL A 15 12.38 -3.21 -20.12
C VAL A 15 11.87 -4.47 -20.82
N GLU A 16 12.71 -5.16 -21.58
CA GLU A 16 12.33 -6.42 -22.24
C GLU A 16 12.07 -7.56 -21.24
N ILE A 17 12.82 -7.62 -20.13
CA ILE A 17 12.53 -8.54 -19.02
C ILE A 17 11.15 -8.23 -18.43
N ALA A 18 10.85 -6.96 -18.15
CA ALA A 18 9.54 -6.57 -17.61
C ALA A 18 8.40 -6.91 -18.58
N LYS A 19 8.56 -6.66 -19.89
CA LYS A 19 7.57 -7.05 -20.91
C LYS A 19 7.35 -8.56 -20.96
N ARG A 20 8.40 -9.38 -20.84
CA ARG A 20 8.26 -10.84 -20.73
C ARG A 20 7.51 -11.24 -19.46
N GLY A 21 7.75 -10.56 -18.34
CA GLY A 21 6.99 -10.73 -17.10
C GLY A 21 5.51 -10.40 -17.26
N VAL A 22 5.20 -9.30 -17.95
CA VAL A 22 3.83 -8.92 -18.32
C VAL A 22 3.18 -9.98 -19.22
N SER A 23 3.90 -10.49 -20.22
CA SER A 23 3.38 -11.57 -21.08
C SER A 23 3.07 -12.83 -20.28
N LEU A 24 3.95 -13.22 -19.35
CA LEU A 24 3.68 -14.34 -18.45
C LEU A 24 2.45 -14.07 -17.58
N ALA A 25 2.30 -12.86 -17.05
CA ALA A 25 1.11 -12.48 -16.27
C ALA A 25 -0.17 -12.60 -17.11
N ALA A 26 -0.14 -12.21 -18.38
CA ALA A 26 -1.26 -12.39 -19.31
C ALA A 26 -1.62 -13.88 -19.47
N ASP A 27 -0.62 -14.75 -19.68
CA ASP A 27 -0.82 -16.19 -19.89
C ASP A 27 -1.50 -16.89 -18.70
N VAL A 28 -1.29 -16.39 -17.47
CA VAL A 28 -1.87 -16.95 -16.24
C VAL A 28 -3.04 -16.13 -15.67
N GLY A 29 -3.47 -15.06 -16.34
CA GLY A 29 -4.53 -14.17 -15.88
C GLY A 29 -4.19 -13.38 -14.61
N ALA A 30 -2.91 -13.07 -14.39
CA ALA A 30 -2.42 -12.32 -13.25
C ALA A 30 -2.26 -10.81 -13.56
N LYS A 31 -2.13 -10.03 -12.48
CA LYS A 31 -1.65 -8.64 -12.53
C LYS A 31 -0.12 -8.64 -12.48
N PHE A 32 0.53 -7.53 -12.87
CA PHE A 32 1.98 -7.40 -12.84
C PHE A 32 2.43 -6.25 -11.94
N ILE A 33 3.22 -6.55 -10.91
CA ILE A 33 3.74 -5.54 -9.97
C ILE A 33 5.13 -5.09 -10.43
N ILE A 34 5.37 -3.77 -10.40
CA ILE A 34 6.68 -3.16 -10.59
C ILE A 34 7.08 -2.50 -9.27
N TRP A 35 8.01 -3.12 -8.57
CA TRP A 35 8.71 -2.54 -7.43
C TRP A 35 10.12 -2.08 -7.86
N PRO A 36 10.38 -0.77 -7.99
CA PRO A 36 11.60 -0.26 -8.58
C PRO A 36 12.69 0.02 -7.52
N GLY A 37 12.96 -0.91 -6.60
CA GLY A 37 13.84 -0.65 -5.45
C GLY A 37 15.25 -0.18 -5.79
N GLY A 38 15.76 -0.54 -6.97
CA GLY A 38 17.06 -0.08 -7.50
C GLY A 38 17.01 1.23 -8.29
N GLU A 39 15.83 1.79 -8.56
CA GLU A 39 15.64 3.04 -9.30
C GLU A 39 15.66 4.22 -8.33
N GLY A 40 16.86 4.73 -8.07
CA GLY A 40 17.08 5.80 -7.12
C GLY A 40 18.54 6.21 -7.03
N TYR A 41 18.91 6.83 -5.91
CA TYR A 41 20.28 7.25 -5.61
C TYR A 41 20.56 7.16 -4.11
N ASN A 42 21.86 7.13 -3.76
CA ASN A 42 22.36 6.98 -2.40
C ASN A 42 23.05 8.26 -1.87
N TYR A 43 23.59 9.08 -2.77
CA TYR A 43 24.34 10.28 -2.41
C TYR A 43 23.80 11.51 -3.14
N SER A 44 23.90 12.68 -2.50
CA SER A 44 23.79 13.96 -3.20
C SER A 44 24.82 14.02 -4.33
N PHE A 45 24.45 14.59 -5.47
CA PHE A 45 25.29 14.71 -6.68
C PHE A 45 25.57 13.40 -7.42
N GLN A 46 24.97 12.26 -7.05
CA GLN A 46 25.23 10.97 -7.70
C GLN A 46 24.61 10.86 -9.10
N VAL A 47 23.44 11.47 -9.32
CA VAL A 47 22.67 11.31 -10.56
C VAL A 47 22.21 12.66 -11.09
N LEU A 48 22.04 12.74 -12.42
CA LEU A 48 21.35 13.84 -13.06
C LEU A 48 19.84 13.60 -12.93
N TYR A 49 19.21 14.32 -11.99
CA TYR A 49 17.85 14.01 -11.55
C TYR A 49 16.83 14.00 -12.70
N ASN A 50 16.87 15.00 -13.58
CA ASN A 50 15.96 15.07 -14.72
C ASN A 50 16.12 13.87 -15.67
N GLU A 51 17.36 13.47 -15.96
CA GLU A 51 17.64 12.36 -16.88
C GLU A 51 17.15 11.03 -16.31
N VAL A 52 17.40 10.76 -15.02
CA VAL A 52 16.92 9.51 -14.41
C VAL A 52 15.40 9.45 -14.30
N TRP A 53 14.73 10.57 -14.04
CA TRP A 53 13.27 10.64 -14.05
C TRP A 53 12.71 10.41 -15.45
N GLU A 54 13.28 11.03 -16.48
CA GLU A 54 12.87 10.84 -17.87
C GLU A 54 13.05 9.38 -18.32
N GLN A 55 14.19 8.77 -17.99
CA GLN A 55 14.46 7.36 -18.27
C GLN A 55 13.44 6.44 -17.56
N PHE A 56 13.21 6.66 -16.27
CA PHE A 56 12.28 5.86 -15.48
C PHE A 56 10.84 5.96 -16.02
N ILE A 57 10.34 7.18 -16.22
CA ILE A 57 8.97 7.41 -16.72
C ILE A 57 8.80 6.79 -18.11
N SER A 58 9.78 6.94 -19.00
CA SER A 58 9.72 6.37 -20.35
C SER A 58 9.72 4.84 -20.34
N ALA A 59 10.51 4.22 -19.46
CA ALA A 59 10.49 2.77 -19.28
C ALA A 59 9.14 2.26 -18.77
N ILE A 60 8.56 2.92 -17.76
CA ILE A 60 7.22 2.57 -17.26
C ILE A 60 6.18 2.75 -18.36
N ALA A 61 6.22 3.85 -19.12
CA ALA A 61 5.30 4.09 -20.23
C ALA A 61 5.36 2.98 -21.30
N GLU A 62 6.57 2.53 -21.65
CA GLU A 62 6.78 1.44 -22.61
C GLU A 62 6.22 0.09 -22.10
N ILE A 63 6.45 -0.22 -20.82
CA ILE A 63 5.94 -1.45 -20.19
C ILE A 63 4.40 -1.41 -20.08
N VAL A 64 3.83 -0.27 -19.71
CA VAL A 64 2.37 -0.09 -19.59
C VAL A 64 1.69 -0.13 -20.96
N ALA A 65 2.29 0.47 -21.99
CA ALA A 65 1.79 0.35 -23.36
C ALA A 65 1.76 -1.11 -23.83
N TRP A 66 2.80 -1.89 -23.51
CA TRP A 66 2.85 -3.33 -23.78
C TRP A 66 1.75 -4.08 -23.01
N ALA A 67 1.60 -3.81 -21.71
CA ALA A 67 0.59 -4.44 -20.85
C ALA A 67 -0.84 -4.14 -21.32
N ASN A 68 -1.11 -2.92 -21.77
CA ASN A 68 -2.40 -2.54 -22.35
C ASN A 68 -2.74 -3.39 -23.60
N GLY A 69 -1.75 -3.68 -24.44
CA GLY A 69 -1.93 -4.55 -25.61
C GLY A 69 -2.31 -5.99 -25.25
N LEU A 70 -2.04 -6.41 -24.02
CA LEU A 70 -2.33 -7.75 -23.48
C LEU A 70 -3.47 -7.75 -22.45
N GLY A 71 -4.06 -6.58 -22.14
CA GLY A 71 -5.10 -6.45 -21.12
C GLY A 71 -4.63 -6.70 -19.68
N VAL A 72 -3.34 -6.53 -19.39
CA VAL A 72 -2.76 -6.76 -18.06
C VAL A 72 -2.79 -5.48 -17.23
N VAL A 73 -3.26 -5.59 -15.98
CA VAL A 73 -3.15 -4.51 -14.99
C VAL A 73 -1.72 -4.46 -14.44
N VAL A 74 -1.10 -3.29 -14.56
CA VAL A 74 0.22 -2.99 -13.97
C VAL A 74 0.01 -2.27 -12.64
N LEU A 75 0.75 -2.69 -11.64
CA LEU A 75 0.70 -2.17 -10.28
C LEU A 75 2.05 -1.56 -9.92
N LEU A 76 2.09 -0.25 -9.68
CA LEU A 76 3.30 0.42 -9.22
C LEU A 76 3.38 0.35 -7.70
N GLU A 77 4.47 -0.18 -7.20
CA GLU A 77 4.74 -0.27 -5.77
C GLU A 77 5.75 0.78 -5.35
N HIS A 78 5.32 1.71 -4.50
CA HIS A 78 6.21 2.68 -3.89
C HIS A 78 7.11 2.01 -2.85
N LYS A 79 8.26 2.61 -2.52
CA LYS A 79 9.05 2.30 -1.32
C LYS A 79 10.03 3.44 -1.08
N ASN A 80 10.23 3.89 0.15
CA ASN A 80 11.03 5.08 0.42
C ASN A 80 12.54 4.90 0.19
N SER A 81 13.04 3.70 0.49
CA SER A 81 14.45 3.33 0.49
C SER A 81 14.60 1.80 0.44
N GLU A 82 15.83 1.33 0.25
CA GLU A 82 16.24 -0.08 0.12
C GLU A 82 15.88 -0.74 -1.24
N PRO A 83 16.89 -1.17 -2.04
CA PRO A 83 18.33 -1.00 -1.82
C PRO A 83 18.85 0.41 -2.11
N ALA A 84 18.15 1.22 -2.91
CA ALA A 84 18.52 2.64 -3.08
C ALA A 84 18.08 3.44 -1.85
N MET A 85 18.91 4.36 -1.33
CA MET A 85 18.54 5.12 -0.12
C MET A 85 17.51 6.23 -0.39
N ARG A 86 17.32 6.59 -1.67
CA ARG A 86 16.23 7.45 -2.16
C ARG A 86 15.70 6.87 -3.47
N ILE A 87 14.68 6.02 -3.36
CA ILE A 87 13.95 5.49 -4.51
C ILE A 87 13.15 6.64 -5.16
N LEU A 88 12.95 6.59 -6.49
CA LEU A 88 12.19 7.62 -7.19
C LEU A 88 10.71 7.64 -6.74
N MET A 89 10.05 6.48 -6.75
CA MET A 89 8.69 6.26 -6.23
C MET A 89 8.67 6.10 -4.70
N ARG A 90 9.26 7.06 -3.97
CA ARG A 90 9.45 6.98 -2.50
C ARG A 90 8.19 7.06 -1.64
N ASP A 91 7.08 7.49 -2.23
CA ASP A 91 5.80 7.71 -1.57
C ASP A 91 4.66 7.59 -2.59
N ILE A 92 3.41 7.60 -2.12
CA ILE A 92 2.23 7.48 -2.99
C ILE A 92 2.10 8.70 -3.90
N GLY A 93 2.43 9.90 -3.42
CA GLY A 93 2.37 11.13 -4.20
C GLY A 93 3.27 11.08 -5.43
N MET A 94 4.50 10.61 -5.29
CA MET A 94 5.45 10.42 -6.38
C MET A 94 5.04 9.29 -7.31
N THR A 95 4.34 8.29 -6.80
CA THR A 95 3.78 7.21 -7.62
C THR A 95 2.64 7.74 -8.50
N ILE A 96 1.71 8.52 -7.93
CA ILE A 96 0.65 9.21 -8.68
C ILE A 96 1.27 10.18 -9.72
N TYR A 97 2.35 10.88 -9.36
CA TYR A 97 3.10 11.72 -10.29
C TYR A 97 3.60 10.91 -11.49
N VAL A 98 4.22 9.74 -11.29
CA VAL A 98 4.66 8.86 -12.39
C VAL A 98 3.49 8.46 -13.29
N ILE A 99 2.37 8.03 -12.70
CA ILE A 99 1.16 7.65 -13.45
C ILE A 99 0.68 8.82 -14.33
N ASN A 100 0.65 10.03 -13.78
CA ASN A 100 0.27 11.23 -14.53
C ASN A 100 1.26 11.53 -15.67
N LYS A 101 2.58 11.43 -15.41
CA LYS A 101 3.61 11.64 -16.43
C LYS A 101 3.57 10.61 -17.56
N VAL A 102 3.26 9.35 -17.25
CA VAL A 102 3.03 8.30 -18.27
C VAL A 102 1.82 8.66 -19.13
N ARG A 103 0.73 9.15 -18.52
CA ARG A 103 -0.45 9.63 -19.25
C ARG A 103 -0.12 10.79 -20.20
N GLU A 104 0.71 11.74 -19.76
CA GLU A 104 1.17 12.86 -20.59
C GLU A 104 2.00 12.42 -21.80
N GLN A 105 2.61 11.23 -21.77
CA GLN A 105 3.29 10.64 -22.94
C GLN A 105 2.32 9.98 -23.94
N GLY A 106 1.00 10.08 -23.71
CA GLY A 106 -0.03 9.52 -24.61
C GLY A 106 -0.32 8.03 -24.39
N VAL A 107 0.18 7.44 -23.32
CA VAL A 107 -0.12 6.05 -22.93
C VAL A 107 -1.37 6.02 -22.04
N SER A 108 -2.36 5.17 -22.36
CA SER A 108 -3.51 4.98 -21.47
C SER A 108 -3.06 4.41 -20.12
N THR A 109 -3.54 5.00 -19.04
CA THR A 109 -3.27 4.59 -17.65
C THR A 109 -4.46 3.94 -16.96
N ASP A 110 -5.48 3.52 -17.73
CA ASP A 110 -6.67 2.88 -17.17
C ASP A 110 -6.34 1.58 -16.42
N ASN A 111 -5.33 0.84 -16.91
CA ASN A 111 -4.81 -0.38 -16.31
C ASN A 111 -3.55 -0.16 -15.44
N LEU A 112 -3.17 1.09 -15.16
CA LEU A 112 -2.02 1.41 -14.30
C LEU A 112 -2.53 1.85 -12.93
N LYS A 113 -2.36 0.98 -11.92
CA LYS A 113 -2.82 1.21 -10.55
C LYS A 113 -1.65 1.13 -9.57
N VAL A 114 -1.91 1.29 -8.28
CA VAL A 114 -0.90 1.22 -7.23
C VAL A 114 -1.00 -0.11 -6.47
N ASN A 115 0.14 -0.75 -6.23
CA ASN A 115 0.29 -1.72 -5.14
C ASN A 115 0.65 -0.95 -3.88
N MET A 116 -0.27 -0.89 -2.91
CA MET A 116 -0.03 -0.17 -1.67
C MET A 116 0.50 -1.13 -0.62
N ASP A 117 1.81 -1.09 -0.40
CA ASP A 117 2.47 -1.78 0.70
C ASP A 117 2.33 -0.99 2.00
N TRP A 118 1.85 -1.60 3.07
CA TRP A 118 1.53 -0.87 4.30
C TRP A 118 2.78 -0.47 5.08
N GLN A 119 3.80 -1.32 5.11
CA GLN A 119 5.02 -1.05 5.83
C GLN A 119 5.80 0.10 5.17
N HIS A 120 5.76 0.24 3.85
CA HIS A 120 6.39 1.36 3.15
C HIS A 120 5.80 2.73 3.56
N LEU A 121 4.49 2.82 3.82
CA LEU A 121 3.86 4.02 4.40
C LEU A 121 4.27 4.21 5.86
N ILE A 122 4.23 3.12 6.64
CA ILE A 122 4.60 3.13 8.06
C ILE A 122 6.05 3.65 8.24
N MET A 123 6.98 3.26 7.36
CA MET A 123 8.36 3.76 7.30
C MET A 123 8.46 5.27 7.06
N ASN A 124 7.50 5.84 6.34
CA ASN A 124 7.44 7.29 6.09
C ASN A 124 6.67 8.04 7.19
N GLY A 125 6.09 7.35 8.17
CA GLY A 125 5.15 7.94 9.12
C GLY A 125 3.85 8.39 8.46
N GLU A 126 3.50 7.79 7.32
CA GLU A 126 2.33 8.13 6.52
C GLU A 126 1.09 7.35 6.98
N PRO A 127 -0.11 7.98 6.99
CA PRO A 127 -1.35 7.33 7.41
C PRO A 127 -1.87 6.36 6.35
N LEU A 128 -2.08 5.11 6.73
CA LEU A 128 -2.55 4.05 5.82
C LEU A 128 -3.92 4.35 5.20
N ALA A 129 -4.88 4.74 6.04
CA ALA A 129 -6.27 4.95 5.63
C ALA A 129 -6.43 6.12 4.66
N GLU A 130 -5.68 7.21 4.86
CA GLU A 130 -5.73 8.39 3.99
C GLU A 130 -5.38 8.01 2.55
N TYR A 131 -4.27 7.30 2.36
CA TYR A 131 -3.81 6.94 1.02
C TYR A 131 -4.70 5.90 0.35
N ALA A 132 -5.31 4.97 1.10
CA ALA A 132 -6.33 4.09 0.52
C ALA A 132 -7.53 4.89 -0.01
N ALA A 133 -8.02 5.87 0.75
CA ALA A 133 -9.12 6.74 0.35
C ALA A 133 -8.75 7.63 -0.86
N LEU A 134 -7.54 8.21 -0.88
CA LEU A 134 -7.04 9.01 -2.00
C LEU A 134 -6.89 8.17 -3.27
N LEU A 135 -6.30 6.99 -3.17
CA LEU A 135 -6.16 6.08 -4.31
C LEU A 135 -7.53 5.63 -4.83
N ALA A 136 -8.51 5.38 -3.95
CA ALA A 136 -9.87 5.06 -4.38
C ALA A 136 -10.53 6.23 -5.12
N MET A 137 -10.37 7.45 -4.61
CA MET A 137 -10.88 8.69 -5.24
C MET A 137 -10.32 8.90 -6.64
N GLU A 138 -9.03 8.62 -6.84
CA GLU A 138 -8.35 8.75 -8.14
C GLU A 138 -8.53 7.53 -9.06
N ASN A 139 -9.31 6.52 -8.64
CA ASN A 139 -9.41 5.23 -9.32
C ASN A 139 -8.03 4.56 -9.55
N LEU A 140 -7.11 4.72 -8.60
CA LEU A 140 -5.76 4.16 -8.60
C LEU A 140 -5.54 3.07 -7.54
N LEU A 141 -6.54 2.79 -6.70
CA LEU A 141 -6.48 1.72 -5.70
C LEU A 141 -6.38 0.36 -6.40
N GLY A 142 -5.21 -0.29 -6.30
CA GLY A 142 -4.91 -1.54 -6.98
C GLY A 142 -4.79 -2.73 -6.01
N HIS A 143 -3.58 -3.22 -5.81
CA HIS A 143 -3.33 -4.33 -4.87
C HIS A 143 -2.86 -3.79 -3.52
N GLN A 144 -2.87 -4.65 -2.51
CA GLN A 144 -2.47 -4.34 -1.15
C GLN A 144 -1.43 -5.38 -0.75
N HIS A 145 -0.26 -4.91 -0.32
CA HIS A 145 0.70 -5.72 0.42
C HIS A 145 0.51 -5.43 1.91
N GLY A 146 -0.10 -6.40 2.58
CA GLY A 146 -0.44 -6.36 3.98
C GLY A 146 0.70 -6.87 4.84
N ASN A 147 1.24 -5.98 5.66
CA ASN A 147 2.28 -6.23 6.64
C ASN A 147 2.21 -5.18 7.77
N SER A 148 3.20 -5.21 8.66
CA SER A 148 3.38 -4.25 9.75
C SER A 148 4.86 -4.25 10.16
N GLY A 149 5.22 -3.35 11.06
CA GLY A 149 6.58 -3.30 11.59
C GLY A 149 6.75 -2.20 12.63
N TRP A 150 7.99 -1.93 13.02
CA TRP A 150 8.35 -0.89 13.98
C TRP A 150 8.48 0.50 13.34
N GLY A 151 8.49 0.56 12.00
CA GLY A 151 8.33 1.78 11.20
C GLY A 151 9.59 2.59 10.95
N ASN A 152 10.78 2.04 11.22
CA ASN A 152 12.05 2.65 10.81
C ASN A 152 12.69 1.95 9.61
N PHE A 153 12.19 0.77 9.26
CA PHE A 153 12.71 -0.10 8.21
C PHE A 153 11.56 -0.92 7.63
N ASP A 154 11.78 -1.58 6.51
CA ASP A 154 10.81 -2.50 5.94
C ASP A 154 10.89 -3.83 6.70
N ASP A 155 10.20 -3.90 7.84
CA ASP A 155 10.35 -5.02 8.76
C ASP A 155 9.63 -6.29 8.28
N ASP A 156 8.65 -6.16 7.37
CA ASP A 156 7.86 -7.27 6.82
C ASP A 156 7.24 -8.21 7.88
N ASN A 157 6.82 -7.64 9.01
CA ASN A 157 6.19 -8.40 10.09
C ASN A 157 4.69 -8.64 9.84
N MET A 158 4.12 -9.56 10.63
CA MET A 158 2.71 -9.92 10.57
C MET A 158 1.76 -8.71 10.62
N VAL A 159 0.71 -8.78 9.80
CA VAL A 159 -0.31 -7.72 9.65
C VAL A 159 -0.86 -7.23 10.98
N GLY A 160 -0.89 -5.90 11.16
CA GLY A 160 -1.50 -5.25 12.32
C GLY A 160 -0.81 -5.53 13.65
N ALA A 161 0.42 -6.06 13.66
CA ALA A 161 1.15 -6.37 14.90
C ALA A 161 1.51 -5.10 15.70
N SER A 162 2.11 -4.10 15.04
CA SER A 162 2.56 -2.87 15.70
C SER A 162 1.62 -1.69 15.40
N TYR A 163 0.97 -1.67 14.22
CA TYR A 163 0.14 -0.57 13.74
C TYR A 163 -1.36 -0.92 13.69
N PHE A 164 -1.86 -1.69 14.66
CA PHE A 164 -3.25 -2.17 14.71
C PHE A 164 -4.30 -1.09 14.44
N MET A 165 -4.21 0.07 15.10
CA MET A 165 -5.21 1.14 14.94
C MET A 165 -5.21 1.74 13.53
N GLN A 166 -4.03 1.86 12.90
CA GLN A 166 -3.95 2.31 11.50
C GLN A 166 -4.47 1.25 10.54
N THR A 167 -4.19 -0.03 10.78
CA THR A 167 -4.74 -1.13 9.97
C THR A 167 -6.26 -1.23 10.11
N LEU A 168 -6.82 -0.94 11.29
CA LEU A 168 -8.26 -0.89 11.52
C LEU A 168 -8.91 0.28 10.77
N ASP A 169 -8.29 1.47 10.79
CA ASP A 169 -8.75 2.63 10.04
C ASP A 169 -8.67 2.36 8.52
N LEU A 170 -7.59 1.73 8.06
CA LEU A 170 -7.43 1.28 6.67
C LEU A 170 -8.55 0.31 6.26
N ALA A 171 -8.90 -0.65 7.11
CA ALA A 171 -9.99 -1.59 6.82
C ALA A 171 -11.33 -0.85 6.60
N ILE A 172 -11.59 0.23 7.34
CA ILE A 172 -12.79 1.06 7.10
C ILE A 172 -12.75 1.67 5.70
N GLU A 173 -11.63 2.27 5.29
CA GLU A 173 -11.51 2.90 3.96
C GLU A 173 -11.54 1.89 2.81
N LEU A 174 -10.91 0.72 2.96
CA LEU A 174 -11.02 -0.37 1.97
C LEU A 174 -12.48 -0.84 1.83
N ARG A 175 -13.23 -0.97 2.93
CA ARG A 175 -14.66 -1.28 2.88
C ARG A 175 -15.48 -0.17 2.21
N ARG A 176 -15.18 1.09 2.50
CA ARG A 176 -15.83 2.26 1.86
C ARG A 176 -15.55 2.31 0.35
N ALA A 177 -14.36 1.90 -0.07
CA ALA A 177 -13.97 1.77 -1.47
C ALA A 177 -14.57 0.52 -2.16
N GLY A 178 -15.24 -0.37 -1.42
CA GLY A 178 -15.77 -1.63 -1.96
C GLY A 178 -14.69 -2.66 -2.28
N TYR A 179 -13.48 -2.52 -1.70
CA TYR A 179 -12.38 -3.44 -1.94
C TYR A 179 -12.76 -4.87 -1.54
N GLY A 180 -12.52 -5.83 -2.45
CA GLY A 180 -12.87 -7.24 -2.27
C GLY A 180 -14.22 -7.65 -2.87
N GLN A 181 -15.09 -6.69 -3.23
CA GLN A 181 -16.39 -6.99 -3.84
C GLN A 181 -16.27 -7.60 -5.24
N ASN A 182 -15.15 -7.35 -5.94
CA ASN A 182 -14.89 -7.91 -7.27
C ASN A 182 -13.80 -9.00 -7.22
N GLY A 183 -13.59 -9.60 -6.05
CA GLY A 183 -12.62 -10.67 -5.86
C GLY A 183 -11.19 -10.18 -5.57
N GLU A 184 -11.00 -8.89 -5.31
CA GLU A 184 -9.73 -8.38 -4.81
C GLU A 184 -9.38 -9.04 -3.46
N ARG A 185 -8.07 -9.22 -3.22
CA ARG A 185 -7.54 -9.81 -1.99
C ARG A 185 -6.34 -9.01 -1.54
N VAL A 186 -6.15 -8.94 -0.22
CA VAL A 186 -4.89 -8.49 0.36
C VAL A 186 -3.85 -9.60 0.14
N GLY A 187 -2.73 -9.26 -0.48
CA GLY A 187 -1.53 -10.09 -0.49
C GLY A 187 -0.74 -9.84 0.79
N PHE A 188 -0.05 -10.85 1.31
CA PHE A 188 0.78 -10.67 2.51
C PHE A 188 2.24 -10.71 2.08
N ASP A 189 2.90 -9.55 2.10
CA ASP A 189 4.32 -9.41 1.79
C ASP A 189 5.10 -9.43 3.09
N LEU A 190 5.71 -10.57 3.38
CA LEU A 190 6.24 -10.89 4.72
C LEU A 190 7.58 -11.61 4.58
N PHE A 191 8.48 -11.33 5.50
CA PHE A 191 9.74 -12.05 5.68
C PHE A 191 9.84 -12.56 7.13
N PRO A 192 9.17 -13.68 7.45
CA PRO A 192 9.26 -14.33 8.76
C PRO A 192 10.64 -14.97 8.97
N TYR A 193 11.65 -14.15 9.26
CA TYR A 193 13.04 -14.57 9.44
C TYR A 193 13.26 -15.40 10.70
N THR A 194 12.50 -15.12 11.76
CA THR A 194 12.67 -15.75 13.08
C THR A 194 11.48 -16.57 13.54
N GLU A 195 10.43 -16.64 12.73
CA GLU A 195 9.17 -17.33 12.99
C GLU A 195 9.06 -18.62 12.16
N GLU A 196 8.09 -19.47 12.51
CA GLU A 196 7.65 -20.52 11.59
C GLU A 196 6.82 -19.86 10.47
N GLN A 197 7.27 -20.05 9.22
CA GLN A 197 6.82 -19.25 8.08
C GLN A 197 5.34 -19.47 7.74
N ILE A 198 4.87 -20.71 7.83
CA ILE A 198 3.48 -21.06 7.51
C ILE A 198 2.53 -20.47 8.56
N GLU A 199 2.88 -20.58 9.84
CA GLU A 199 2.11 -20.07 10.96
C GLU A 199 2.12 -18.53 10.99
N ALA A 200 3.21 -17.87 10.57
CA ALA A 200 3.25 -16.42 10.41
C ALA A 200 2.23 -15.94 9.35
N ILE A 201 2.19 -16.61 8.18
CA ILE A 201 1.22 -16.28 7.13
C ILE A 201 -0.21 -16.56 7.60
N LYS A 202 -0.49 -17.73 8.20
CA LYS A 202 -1.82 -18.05 8.75
C LYS A 202 -2.26 -17.03 9.80
N ARG A 203 -1.35 -16.61 10.67
CA ARG A 203 -1.63 -15.61 11.69
C ARG A 203 -2.00 -14.26 11.05
N SER A 204 -1.26 -13.82 10.04
CA SER A 204 -1.56 -12.58 9.29
C SER A 204 -2.95 -12.64 8.63
N ILE A 205 -3.33 -13.79 8.04
CA ILE A 205 -4.68 -14.00 7.51
C ILE A 205 -5.73 -13.83 8.61
N TYR A 206 -5.61 -14.58 9.72
CA TYR A 206 -6.60 -14.50 10.80
C TYR A 206 -6.67 -13.11 11.44
N GLN A 207 -5.53 -12.42 11.53
CA GLN A 207 -5.46 -11.08 12.10
C GLN A 207 -6.11 -10.05 11.19
N TRP A 208 -5.88 -10.13 9.87
CA TRP A 208 -6.59 -9.30 8.90
C TRP A 208 -8.11 -9.52 8.95
N GLU A 209 -8.55 -10.78 8.89
CA GLU A 209 -9.97 -11.13 8.97
C GLU A 209 -10.61 -10.64 10.29
N PHE A 210 -9.87 -10.73 11.40
CA PHE A 210 -10.33 -10.19 12.69
C PHE A 210 -10.47 -8.67 12.63
N ILE A 211 -9.46 -7.95 12.12
CA ILE A 211 -9.47 -6.48 12.00
C ILE A 211 -10.63 -6.04 11.10
N ASP A 212 -10.83 -6.65 9.92
CA ASP A 212 -11.96 -6.35 9.05
C ASP A 212 -13.31 -6.62 9.74
N SER A 213 -13.40 -7.72 10.52
CA SER A 213 -14.61 -8.01 11.30
C SER A 213 -14.90 -6.98 12.40
N VAL A 214 -13.86 -6.33 12.95
CA VAL A 214 -14.01 -5.22 13.89
C VAL A 214 -14.46 -3.96 13.14
N ALA A 215 -13.83 -3.65 11.99
CA ALA A 215 -14.21 -2.53 11.14
C ALA A 215 -15.70 -2.62 10.77
N ALA A 216 -16.19 -3.81 10.42
CA ALA A 216 -17.60 -4.07 10.12
C ALA A 216 -18.58 -3.79 11.27
N LYS A 217 -18.12 -3.83 12.53
CA LYS A 217 -18.93 -3.57 13.74
C LYS A 217 -18.96 -2.08 14.10
N ILE A 218 -18.05 -1.27 13.57
CA ILE A 218 -18.03 0.17 13.81
C ILE A 218 -19.24 0.79 13.10
N ASP A 219 -20.03 1.58 13.82
CA ASP A 219 -21.17 2.31 13.24
C ASP A 219 -20.65 3.44 12.35
N ASP A 220 -20.56 3.16 11.04
CA ASP A 220 -20.05 4.09 10.04
C ASP A 220 -20.83 5.41 10.00
N ARG A 221 -22.14 5.38 10.26
CA ARG A 221 -22.96 6.61 10.28
C ARG A 221 -22.55 7.49 11.45
N THR A 222 -22.42 6.91 12.64
CA THR A 222 -21.97 7.63 13.85
C THR A 222 -20.54 8.13 13.67
N LEU A 223 -19.65 7.30 13.12
CA LEU A 223 -18.27 7.68 12.85
C LEU A 223 -18.18 8.84 11.86
N ARG A 224 -18.92 8.81 10.75
CA ARG A 224 -18.95 9.91 9.76
C ARG A 224 -19.46 11.22 10.34
N GLN A 225 -20.47 11.16 11.22
CA GLN A 225 -20.98 12.35 11.90
C GLN A 225 -19.93 12.99 12.83
N ALA A 226 -19.12 12.17 13.50
CA ALA A 226 -18.01 12.64 14.31
C ALA A 226 -16.88 13.21 13.44
N GLN A 227 -16.51 12.50 12.37
CA GLN A 227 -15.51 12.94 11.38
C GLN A 227 -15.89 14.29 10.76
N ALA A 228 -17.14 14.50 10.36
CA ALA A 228 -17.62 15.77 9.78
C ALA A 228 -17.53 16.97 10.74
N LYS A 229 -17.45 16.72 12.04
CA LYS A 229 -17.26 17.75 13.09
C LYS A 229 -15.83 17.83 13.60
N HIS A 230 -14.93 16.98 13.07
CA HIS A 230 -13.56 16.81 13.54
C HIS A 230 -13.51 16.44 15.04
N ASP A 231 -14.51 15.70 15.52
CA ASP A 231 -14.65 15.33 16.93
C ASP A 231 -13.95 13.98 17.20
N ALA A 232 -12.69 14.07 17.61
CA ALA A 232 -11.90 12.88 17.94
C ALA A 232 -12.51 12.07 19.10
N VAL A 233 -13.14 12.71 20.08
CA VAL A 233 -13.73 12.00 21.23
C VAL A 233 -14.91 11.15 20.79
N ALA A 234 -15.80 11.70 19.95
CA ALA A 234 -16.93 10.96 19.41
C ALA A 234 -16.46 9.84 18.46
N SER A 235 -15.46 10.09 17.61
CA SER A 235 -14.87 9.06 16.74
C SER A 235 -14.32 7.88 17.56
N TYR A 236 -13.52 8.18 18.59
CA TYR A 236 -12.94 7.14 19.46
C TYR A 236 -14.01 6.39 20.25
N LYS A 237 -15.11 7.05 20.68
CA LYS A 237 -16.24 6.33 21.29
C LYS A 237 -16.85 5.31 20.33
N ALA A 238 -17.04 5.66 19.06
CA ALA A 238 -17.58 4.74 18.06
C ALA A 238 -16.65 3.53 17.84
N VAL A 239 -15.35 3.79 17.65
CA VAL A 239 -14.33 2.75 17.41
C VAL A 239 -14.16 1.85 18.63
N TYR A 240 -13.94 2.41 19.81
CA TYR A 240 -13.68 1.62 21.01
C TYR A 240 -14.89 0.87 21.52
N LYS A 241 -16.11 1.34 21.24
CA LYS A 241 -17.33 0.55 21.49
C LYS A 241 -17.30 -0.77 20.70
N ALA A 242 -16.87 -0.75 19.44
CA ALA A 242 -16.71 -1.97 18.63
C ALA A 242 -15.59 -2.90 19.15
N LEU A 243 -14.57 -2.32 19.80
CA LEU A 243 -13.48 -3.04 20.47
C LEU A 243 -13.86 -3.55 21.88
N GLY A 244 -15.06 -3.26 22.37
CA GLY A 244 -15.57 -3.75 23.66
C GLY A 244 -15.48 -2.76 24.83
N LEU A 245 -15.11 -1.50 24.61
CA LEU A 245 -15.26 -0.42 25.59
C LEU A 245 -16.72 0.07 25.57
N ASP A 246 -17.61 -0.75 26.13
CA ASP A 246 -19.04 -0.45 26.24
C ASP A 246 -19.38 0.21 27.60
N ASP A 247 -20.65 0.61 27.76
CA ASP A 247 -21.12 1.25 29.00
C ASP A 247 -20.93 0.32 30.22
N LYS A 248 -21.01 -1.00 30.03
CA LYS A 248 -20.79 -1.99 31.09
C LYS A 248 -19.33 -1.95 31.55
N PHE A 249 -18.36 -1.89 30.63
CA PHE A 249 -16.95 -1.73 30.96
C PHE A 249 -16.70 -0.42 31.72
N ILE A 250 -17.24 0.71 31.23
CA ILE A 250 -17.10 2.02 31.87
C ILE A 250 -17.67 2.01 33.30
N GLN A 251 -18.88 1.47 33.49
CA GLN A 251 -19.48 1.34 34.82
C GLN A 251 -18.62 0.47 35.75
N GLY A 252 -18.04 -0.62 35.24
CA GLY A 252 -17.10 -1.46 35.98
C GLY A 252 -15.86 -0.69 36.47
N VAL A 253 -15.29 0.17 35.62
CA VAL A 253 -14.16 1.06 35.99
C VAL A 253 -14.55 2.02 37.11
N HIS A 254 -15.74 2.62 37.06
CA HIS A 254 -16.20 3.51 38.12
C HIS A 254 -16.48 2.76 39.43
N ALA A 255 -17.09 1.58 39.37
CA ALA A 255 -17.41 0.77 40.53
C ALA A 255 -16.15 0.30 41.27
N SER A 256 -15.08 -0.08 40.57
CA SER A 256 -13.82 -0.52 41.18
C SER A 256 -13.10 0.62 41.93
N ARG A 257 -13.27 1.87 41.50
CA ARG A 257 -12.63 3.05 42.10
C ARG A 257 -13.38 3.61 43.32
N ARG A 258 -14.70 3.35 43.43
CA ARG A 258 -15.53 3.73 44.59
C ARG A 258 -15.40 2.77 45.79
N ARG A 259 -14.73 1.63 45.61
CA ARG A 259 -14.50 0.62 46.66
C ARG A 259 -13.18 0.83 47.43
N LYS A 260 -12.55 2.00 47.29
CA LYS A 260 -11.45 2.49 48.14
C LYS A 260 -12.00 3.59 49.05
#